data_AF-A0A7S3C0Q7-F1
#
_entry.id   AF-A0A7S3C0Q7-F1
#
_cell.length_a   1.000
_cell.length_b   1.000
_cell.length_c   1.000
_cell.angle_alpha   90.00
_cell.angle_beta   90.00
_cell.angle_gamma   90.00
#
_symmetry.space_group_name_H-M   'P 1'
#
loop_
_entity.id
_entity.type
_entity.pdbx_description
1 polymer ?
#
loop_
_entity_poly.entity_id
_entity_poly.type
_entity_poly.pdbx_seq_one_letter_code
_entity_poly.pdbx_strand_id
1 'polypeptide(L)'
;ADLRGNQYFFIPKTKEFTRESRWVEYADGGVGHTSGLAVEWQSWLTGRRKEAIPLAEQEAMAARRELLAARARGATLAAERRRFAEEAARREELKAAGVEARGALPPPQATGADQQAPQQRPLKRRSGVDPTAGAGADFEPASWKPGQ
;
A
#
# COMPACT_ATOMS: atom_id res chain seq x y z
N ALA A 1 -28.45 8.69 -2.09
CA ALA A 1 -27.58 7.50 -2.02
C ALA A 1 -26.29 7.77 -2.79
N ASP A 2 -25.20 7.06 -2.48
CA ASP A 2 -23.96 7.12 -3.26
C ASP A 2 -23.96 6.11 -4.43
N LEU A 3 -22.88 6.13 -5.23
CA LEU A 3 -22.65 5.18 -6.33
C LEU A 3 -22.55 3.70 -5.88
N ARG A 4 -22.43 3.44 -4.57
CA ARG A 4 -22.36 2.09 -3.99
C ARG A 4 -23.68 1.65 -3.35
N GLY A 5 -24.71 2.49 -3.40
CA GLY A 5 -26.02 2.23 -2.79
C GLY A 5 -26.12 2.60 -1.31
N ASN A 6 -25.09 3.20 -0.70
CA ASN A 6 -25.15 3.64 0.69
C ASN A 6 -26.11 4.83 0.82
N GLN A 7 -26.90 4.83 1.88
CA GLN A 7 -27.88 5.87 2.18
C GLN A 7 -27.36 6.79 3.27
N TYR A 8 -27.59 8.10 3.11
CA TYR A 8 -27.04 9.13 3.98
C TYR A 8 -28.16 9.95 4.56
N PHE A 9 -28.12 10.16 5.86
CA PHE A 9 -29.16 10.83 6.62
C PHE A 9 -28.59 12.02 7.38
N PHE A 10 -29.39 13.07 7.48
CA PHE A 10 -29.02 14.30 8.13
C PHE A 10 -30.20 14.86 8.92
N ILE A 11 -29.97 15.12 10.20
CA ILE A 11 -30.86 15.91 11.03
C ILE A 11 -30.17 17.26 11.29
N PRO A 12 -30.73 18.38 10.78
CA PRO A 12 -30.21 19.70 11.07
C PRO A 12 -30.42 20.04 12.55
N LYS A 13 -29.58 20.94 13.07
CA LYS A 13 -29.76 21.50 14.41
C LYS A 13 -31.05 22.32 14.43
N THR A 14 -31.99 21.95 15.30
CA THR A 14 -33.24 22.69 15.53
C THR A 14 -33.33 23.10 17.00
N LYS A 15 -34.44 23.73 17.43
CA LYS A 15 -34.66 24.02 18.86
C LYS A 15 -34.78 22.73 19.69
N GLU A 16 -35.20 21.63 19.08
CA GLU A 16 -35.35 20.31 19.71
C GLU A 16 -34.03 19.51 19.66
N PHE A 17 -33.28 19.62 18.55
CA PHE A 17 -32.00 18.94 18.37
C PHE A 17 -30.82 19.89 18.57
N THR A 18 -30.14 19.77 19.72
CA THR A 18 -29.02 20.64 20.09
C THR A 18 -27.75 20.45 19.27
N ARG A 19 -27.63 19.31 18.56
CA ARG A 19 -26.50 18.97 17.68
C ARG A 19 -26.99 18.52 16.32
N GLU A 20 -26.23 18.86 15.29
CA GLU A 20 -26.38 18.25 13.97
C GLU A 20 -25.99 16.77 14.08
N SER A 21 -26.80 15.90 13.48
CA SER A 21 -26.50 14.47 13.41
C SER A 21 -26.47 14.02 11.96
N ARG A 22 -25.40 13.30 11.60
CA ARG A 22 -25.18 12.74 10.27
C ARG A 22 -24.79 11.28 10.44
N TRP A 23 -25.44 10.40 9.69
CA TRP A 23 -25.10 8.98 9.69
C TRP A 23 -25.33 8.37 8.31
N VAL A 24 -24.85 7.15 8.16
CA VAL A 24 -24.89 6.36 6.93
C VAL A 24 -25.48 5.00 7.24
N GLU A 25 -26.32 4.52 6.34
CA GLU A 25 -26.73 3.12 6.26
C GLU A 25 -26.05 2.49 5.05
N TYR A 26 -25.29 1.44 5.29
CA TYR A 26 -24.54 0.77 4.25
C TYR A 26 -25.44 -0.15 3.44
N ALA A 27 -25.22 -0.20 2.12
CA ALA A 27 -26.03 -1.02 1.21
C ALA A 27 -25.95 -2.53 1.53
N ASP A 28 -24.83 -2.97 2.10
CA ASP A 28 -24.57 -4.35 2.49
C ASP A 28 -25.19 -4.73 3.86
N GLY A 29 -25.93 -3.80 4.48
CA GLY A 29 -26.47 -3.98 5.84
C GLY A 29 -25.38 -4.05 6.91
N GLY A 30 -24.12 -3.78 6.55
CA GLY A 30 -23.00 -3.77 7.46
C GLY A 30 -23.06 -2.58 8.41
N VAL A 31 -22.61 -2.78 9.64
CA VAL A 31 -22.27 -1.68 10.55
C VAL A 31 -20.80 -1.35 10.31
N GLY A 32 -20.56 -0.48 9.33
CA GLY A 32 -19.22 -0.21 8.82
C GLY A 32 -18.51 0.96 9.52
N HIS A 33 -17.19 0.87 9.57
CA HIS A 33 -16.32 2.02 9.84
C HIS A 33 -16.34 2.98 8.65
N THR A 34 -16.27 4.29 8.90
CA THR A 34 -16.34 5.31 7.83
C THR A 34 -15.17 5.27 6.85
N SER A 35 -14.08 4.56 7.18
CA SER A 35 -12.87 4.43 6.36
C SER A 35 -13.10 3.83 4.97
N GLY A 36 -14.13 3.01 4.80
CA GLY A 36 -14.49 2.42 3.51
C GLY A 36 -15.27 3.33 2.58
N LEU A 37 -15.71 4.51 3.04
CA LEU A 37 -16.49 5.46 2.24
C LEU A 37 -15.60 6.32 1.35
N ALA A 38 -16.17 6.90 0.30
CA ALA A 38 -15.46 7.94 -0.45
C ALA A 38 -15.12 9.12 0.49
N VAL A 39 -13.92 9.70 0.32
CA VAL A 39 -13.37 10.77 1.19
C VAL A 39 -14.34 11.94 1.33
N GLU A 40 -15.10 12.21 0.28
CA GLU A 40 -16.07 13.29 0.22
C GLU A 40 -17.24 13.00 1.17
N TRP A 41 -17.75 11.76 1.16
CA TRP A 41 -18.79 11.31 2.09
C TRP A 41 -18.29 11.26 3.54
N GLN A 42 -17.03 10.90 3.76
CA GLN A 42 -16.41 11.00 5.09
C GLN A 42 -16.34 12.45 5.57
N SER A 43 -15.97 13.37 4.67
CA SER A 43 -15.87 14.81 4.98
C SER A 43 -17.24 15.42 5.27
N TRP A 44 -18.30 14.94 4.60
CA TRP A 44 -19.67 15.33 4.91
C TRP A 44 -20.15 14.75 6.25
N LEU A 45 -19.94 13.46 6.52
CA LEU A 45 -20.32 12.84 7.80
C LEU A 45 -19.64 13.50 9.01
N THR A 46 -18.38 13.88 8.86
CA THR A 46 -17.60 14.56 9.93
C THR A 46 -17.90 16.04 10.08
N GLY A 47 -18.81 16.61 9.27
CA GLY A 47 -19.18 18.02 9.34
C GLY A 47 -18.20 18.99 8.66
N ARG A 48 -17.06 18.50 8.13
CA ARG A 48 -16.07 19.34 7.41
C ARG A 48 -16.66 19.93 6.13
N ARG A 49 -17.56 19.20 5.48
CA ARG A 49 -18.35 19.66 4.34
C ARG A 49 -19.80 19.86 4.78
N LYS A 50 -20.40 21.01 4.50
CA LYS A 50 -21.78 21.31 4.90
C LYS A 50 -22.80 20.61 4.00
N GLU A 51 -22.56 20.66 2.69
CA GLU A 51 -23.49 20.16 1.68
C GLU A 51 -23.21 18.71 1.32
N ALA A 52 -24.28 17.93 1.12
CA ALA A 52 -24.18 16.56 0.60
C ALA A 52 -23.61 16.58 -0.82
N ILE A 53 -22.95 15.48 -1.23
CA ILE A 53 -22.28 15.44 -2.54
C ILE A 53 -23.31 15.18 -3.64
N PRO A 54 -23.47 16.09 -4.63
CA PRO A 54 -24.36 15.88 -5.77
C PRO A 54 -23.94 14.66 -6.59
N LEU A 55 -24.91 13.97 -7.21
CA LEU A 55 -24.63 12.78 -8.02
C LEU A 55 -23.66 13.07 -9.17
N ALA A 56 -23.84 14.19 -9.88
CA ALA A 56 -22.94 14.60 -10.95
C ALA A 56 -21.49 14.80 -10.48
N GLU A 57 -21.29 15.30 -9.25
CA GLU A 57 -19.96 15.44 -8.67
C GLU A 57 -19.35 14.06 -8.36
N GLN A 58 -20.16 13.12 -7.87
CA GLN A 58 -19.71 11.75 -7.61
C GLN A 58 -19.24 11.08 -8.91
N GLU A 59 -20.01 11.20 -9.99
CA GLU A 59 -19.66 10.66 -11.30
C GLU A 59 -18.39 11.30 -11.88
N ALA A 60 -18.28 12.63 -11.82
CA ALA A 60 -17.10 13.35 -12.28
C ALA A 60 -15.83 12.92 -11.52
N MET A 61 -15.94 12.71 -10.21
CA MET A 61 -14.82 12.22 -9.39
C MET A 61 -14.48 10.76 -9.70
N ALA A 62 -15.47 9.91 -9.94
CA ALA A 62 -15.25 8.53 -10.37
C ALA A 62 -14.51 8.47 -11.71
N ALA A 63 -14.96 9.23 -12.71
CA ALA A 63 -14.32 9.33 -14.02
C ALA A 63 -12.89 9.86 -13.91
N ARG A 64 -12.66 10.87 -13.05
CA ARG A 64 -11.31 11.40 -12.79
C ARG A 64 -10.39 10.35 -12.16
N ARG A 65 -10.89 9.57 -11.20
CA ARG A 65 -10.12 8.48 -10.56
C ARG A 65 -9.76 7.40 -11.58
N GLU A 66 -10.69 7.04 -12.46
CA GLU A 66 -10.44 6.07 -13.53
C GLU A 66 -9.36 6.56 -14.49
N LEU A 67 -9.46 7.81 -14.95
CA LEU A 67 -8.47 8.43 -15.83
C LEU A 67 -7.08 8.47 -15.18
N LEU A 68 -7.00 8.84 -13.90
CA LEU A 68 -5.73 8.86 -13.16
C LEU A 68 -5.16 7.45 -13.01
N ALA A 69 -5.98 6.46 -12.71
CA ALA A 69 -5.55 5.07 -12.63
C ALA A 69 -5.02 4.56 -13.97
N ALA A 70 -5.68 4.89 -15.08
CA ALA A 70 -5.22 4.54 -16.43
C ALA A 70 -3.88 5.19 -16.76
N ARG A 71 -3.71 6.48 -16.44
CA ARG A 71 -2.44 7.20 -16.62
C ARG A 71 -1.32 6.61 -15.77
N ALA A 72 -1.61 6.28 -14.51
CA ALA A 72 -0.64 5.68 -13.60
C ALA A 72 -0.15 4.33 -14.15
N ARG A 73 -1.07 3.46 -14.61
CA ARG A 73 -0.70 2.17 -15.25
C ARG A 73 0.15 2.35 -16.50
N GLY A 74 -0.18 3.34 -17.34
CA GLY A 74 0.61 3.66 -18.53
C GLY A 74 2.02 4.14 -18.18
N ALA A 75 2.13 5.00 -17.17
CA ALA A 75 3.41 5.53 -16.69
C ALA A 75 4.28 4.43 -16.07
N THR A 76 3.71 3.51 -15.29
CA THR A 76 4.46 2.38 -14.72
C THR A 76 4.98 1.46 -15.82
N LEU A 77 4.14 1.12 -16.81
CA LEU A 77 4.56 0.27 -17.94
C LEU A 77 5.65 0.94 -18.78
N ALA A 78 5.55 2.25 -19.03
CA ALA A 78 6.57 3.00 -19.76
C ALA A 78 7.91 3.04 -18.98
N ALA A 79 7.85 3.22 -17.66
CA ALA A 79 9.03 3.20 -16.81
C ALA A 79 9.70 1.81 -16.79
N GLU A 80 8.91 0.73 -16.70
CA GLU A 80 9.42 -0.65 -16.76
C GLU A 80 10.08 -0.95 -18.11
N ARG A 81 9.45 -0.56 -19.23
CA ARG A 81 10.03 -0.71 -20.57
C ARG A 81 11.34 0.04 -20.72
N ARG A 82 11.41 1.26 -20.20
CA ARG A 82 12.63 2.06 -20.23
C ARG A 82 13.75 1.39 -19.43
N ARG A 83 13.46 0.90 -18.22
CA ARG A 83 14.42 0.15 -17.41
C ARG A 83 14.94 -1.09 -18.13
N PHE A 84 14.05 -1.86 -18.74
CA PHE A 84 14.44 -3.05 -19.51
C PHE A 84 15.32 -2.70 -20.72
N ALA A 85 15.00 -1.61 -21.44
CA ALA A 85 15.81 -1.15 -22.56
C ALA A 85 17.20 -0.64 -22.12
N GLU A 86 17.29 0.08 -21.00
CA GLU A 86 18.55 0.54 -20.42
C GLU A 86 19.42 -0.65 -19.95
N GLU A 87 18.83 -1.66 -19.32
CA GLU A 87 19.53 -2.89 -18.92
C GLU A 87 20.02 -3.70 -20.13
N ALA A 88 19.20 -3.80 -21.18
CA ALA A 88 19.58 -4.46 -22.43
C ALA A 88 20.74 -3.72 -23.13
N ALA A 89 20.67 -2.39 -23.22
CA ALA A 89 21.72 -1.56 -23.79
C ALA A 89 23.03 -1.70 -22.99
N ARG A 90 22.95 -1.65 -21.66
CA ARG A 90 24.11 -1.85 -20.78
C ARG A 90 24.73 -3.24 -20.95
N ARG A 91 23.91 -4.28 -21.13
CA ARG A 91 24.40 -5.63 -21.36
C ARG A 91 25.11 -5.77 -22.71
N GLU A 92 24.59 -5.13 -23.76
CA GLU A 92 25.25 -5.09 -25.06
C GLU A 92 26.56 -4.31 -25.02
N GLU A 93 26.61 -3.18 -24.31
CA GLU A 93 27.84 -2.40 -24.12
C GLU A 93 28.93 -3.23 -23.39
N LEU A 94 28.56 -3.95 -22.32
CA LEU A 94 29.49 -4.84 -21.60
C LEU A 94 30.03 -5.98 -22.48
N LYS A 95 29.18 -6.57 -23.34
CA LYS A 95 29.61 -7.59 -24.32
C LYS A 95 30.56 -6.99 -25.35
N ALA A 96 30.24 -5.82 -25.90
CA ALA A 96 31.04 -5.13 -26.91
C ALA A 96 32.41 -4.68 -26.35
N ALA A 97 32.46 -4.31 -25.08
CA ALA A 97 33.71 -3.99 -24.36
C ALA A 97 34.57 -5.23 -24.04
N GLY A 98 34.16 -6.44 -24.44
CA GLY A 98 34.89 -7.68 -24.18
C GLY A 98 34.90 -8.09 -22.70
N VAL A 99 34.05 -7.48 -21.86
CA VAL A 99 33.88 -7.87 -20.47
C VAL A 99 32.94 -9.06 -20.44
N GLU A 100 33.46 -10.26 -20.70
CA GLU A 100 32.70 -11.49 -20.44
C GLU A 100 32.33 -11.53 -18.96
N ALA A 101 31.03 -11.65 -18.69
CA ALA A 101 30.51 -11.92 -17.37
C ALA A 101 31.05 -13.28 -16.90
N ARG A 102 32.20 -13.25 -16.20
CA ARG A 102 32.72 -14.39 -15.44
C ARG A 102 31.74 -14.73 -14.32
N GLY A 103 30.76 -15.56 -14.63
CA GLY A 103 29.67 -15.84 -13.69
C GLY A 103 28.67 -16.89 -14.18
N ALA A 104 29.12 -17.88 -14.94
CA ALA A 104 28.41 -19.15 -15.03
C ALA A 104 29.24 -20.20 -14.28
N LEU A 105 28.87 -20.47 -13.03
CA LEU A 105 29.36 -21.66 -12.34
C LEU A 105 28.95 -22.88 -13.19
N PRO A 106 29.85 -23.84 -13.46
CA PRO A 106 29.48 -25.03 -14.21
C PRO A 106 28.40 -25.81 -13.43
N PRO A 107 27.42 -26.42 -14.12
CA PRO A 107 26.41 -27.24 -13.46
C PRO A 107 27.11 -28.40 -12.73
N PRO A 108 26.67 -28.77 -11.51
CA PRO A 108 27.27 -29.89 -10.80
C PRO A 108 27.07 -31.17 -11.61
N GLN A 109 28.17 -31.82 -11.96
CA GLN A 109 28.14 -33.12 -12.63
C GLN A 109 27.48 -34.15 -11.70
N ALA A 110 26.39 -34.73 -12.17
CA ALA A 110 25.73 -35.83 -11.51
C ALA A 110 26.54 -37.12 -11.73
N THR A 111 27.30 -37.55 -10.73
CA THR A 111 27.70 -38.95 -10.58
C THR A 111 26.81 -39.60 -9.52
N GLY A 112 26.21 -40.72 -9.92
CA GLY A 112 25.13 -41.40 -9.21
C GLY A 112 25.50 -41.95 -7.83
N ALA A 113 24.44 -42.00 -7.02
CA ALA A 113 24.12 -42.99 -6.01
C ALA A 113 25.26 -43.54 -5.13
N ASP A 114 25.27 -43.14 -3.86
CA ASP A 114 24.89 -44.14 -2.86
C ASP A 114 24.26 -43.52 -1.60
N GLN A 115 23.34 -44.31 -1.04
CA GLN A 115 22.39 -43.96 0.00
C GLN A 115 23.06 -43.77 1.37
N GLN A 116 22.63 -42.76 2.14
CA GLN A 116 22.30 -42.91 3.57
C GLN A 116 21.82 -41.58 4.19
N ALA A 117 20.56 -41.57 4.61
CA ALA A 117 20.07 -40.83 5.76
C ALA A 117 19.45 -41.88 6.73
N PRO A 118 19.22 -41.61 8.03
CA PRO A 118 19.29 -40.32 8.75
C PRO A 118 19.95 -40.40 10.15
N GLN A 119 20.53 -39.29 10.65
CA GLN A 119 20.68 -39.04 12.10
C GLN A 119 20.52 -37.53 12.34
N GLN A 120 19.27 -37.08 12.53
CA GLN A 120 19.00 -35.73 13.02
C GLN A 120 19.19 -35.72 14.54
N ARG A 121 20.24 -35.03 15.02
CA ARG A 121 20.37 -34.65 16.42
C ARG A 121 19.36 -33.54 16.75
N PRO A 122 18.64 -33.60 17.88
CA PRO A 122 17.66 -32.57 18.23
C PRO A 122 18.38 -31.26 18.61
N LEU A 123 18.19 -30.21 17.80
CA LEU A 123 18.56 -28.85 18.19
C LEU A 123 17.60 -28.36 19.28
N LYS A 124 18.19 -28.19 20.45
CA LYS A 124 17.66 -27.61 21.68
C LYS A 124 16.99 -26.26 21.38
N ARG A 125 15.65 -26.20 21.44
CA ARG A 125 14.90 -24.94 21.50
C ARG A 125 15.34 -24.17 22.76
N ARG A 126 15.95 -22.99 22.58
CA ARG A 126 16.01 -21.98 23.63
C ARG A 126 14.97 -20.91 23.32
N SER A 127 13.92 -20.91 24.13
CA SER A 127 13.00 -19.79 24.33
C SER A 127 13.72 -18.65 25.05
N GLY A 128 13.41 -17.40 24.68
CA GLY A 128 13.65 -16.21 25.51
C GLY A 128 14.08 -14.96 24.73
N VAL A 129 13.12 -14.08 24.44
CA VAL A 129 13.05 -12.62 24.77
C VAL A 129 14.40 -11.86 24.72
N ASP A 130 14.62 -10.76 23.97
CA ASP A 130 13.87 -9.50 23.85
C ASP A 130 14.29 -8.72 22.57
N PRO A 131 13.54 -7.68 22.14
CA PRO A 131 13.87 -6.79 21.04
C PRO A 131 14.78 -5.63 21.51
N THR A 132 15.32 -4.89 20.54
CA THR A 132 16.07 -3.61 20.70
C THR A 132 17.58 -3.76 20.71
N ALA A 133 18.21 -3.20 19.67
CA ALA A 133 19.33 -2.25 19.73
C ALA A 133 20.30 -2.48 18.57
N GLY A 134 20.46 -1.45 17.76
CA GLY A 134 21.47 -1.41 16.69
C GLY A 134 21.41 -0.13 15.87
N ALA A 135 20.95 0.97 16.47
CA ALA A 135 21.36 2.29 16.03
C ALA A 135 22.88 2.37 16.21
N GLY A 136 23.59 2.80 15.16
CA GLY A 136 25.04 2.98 15.21
C GLY A 136 25.45 3.89 16.37
N ALA A 137 26.71 3.77 16.80
CA ALA A 137 27.28 4.45 17.96
C ALA A 137 27.21 6.00 17.95
N ASP A 138 26.62 6.60 16.90
CA ASP A 138 26.50 8.03 16.69
C ASP A 138 25.05 8.53 16.61
N PHE A 139 24.05 7.73 17.01
CA PHE A 139 22.65 8.16 17.00
C PHE A 139 22.28 8.89 18.29
N GLU A 140 22.37 10.22 18.29
CA GLU A 140 21.76 11.09 19.29
C GLU A 140 20.37 11.55 18.81
N PRO A 141 19.25 10.99 19.32
CA PRO A 141 17.94 11.53 19.02
C PRO A 141 17.79 12.89 19.72
N ALA A 142 17.76 13.96 18.93
CA ALA A 142 17.53 15.32 19.41
C ALA A 142 16.24 15.37 20.26
N SER A 143 16.40 15.83 21.50
CA SER A 143 15.30 15.99 22.45
C SER A 143 14.32 17.06 21.96
N TRP A 144 13.17 16.63 21.46
CA TRP A 144 12.07 17.51 21.11
C TRP A 144 11.42 18.06 22.40
N LYS A 145 11.43 19.39 22.56
CA LYS A 145 10.72 20.09 23.64
C LYS A 145 9.52 20.85 23.04
N PRO A 146 8.27 20.40 23.23
CA PRO A 146 7.13 21.26 22.96
C PRO A 146 7.06 22.36 24.03
N GLY A 147 6.99 23.61 23.56
CA GLY A 147 7.06 24.83 24.38
C GLY A 147 5.90 24.99 25.36
N GLN A 148 6.22 25.71 26.45
CA GLN A 148 5.33 26.19 27.49
C GLN A 148 4.28 27.16 26.98
#